data_AF-A0A8X8LD34-F1
#
_entry.id   AF-A0A8X8LD34-F1
#
_cell.length_a   1.000
_cell.length_b   1.000
_cell.length_c   1.000
_cell.angle_alpha   90.00
_cell.angle_beta   90.00
_cell.angle_gamma   90.00
#
_symmetry.space_group_name_H-M   'P 1'
#
loop_
_entity.id
_entity.type
_entity.pdbx_description
1 polymer ?
#
loop_
_entity_poly.entity_id
_entity_poly.type
_entity_poly.pdbx_seq_one_letter_code
_entity_poly.pdbx_strand_id
1 'polypeptide(L)'
;MIFTICTKSMKKYILAGSLFIFLTALHCHAQQMKRPNIILFLVDDMGWQDCSVPFWTKPTEWNKRYHTPNMERLAAEGMKFTNAYATPVCSPSRVSLMTGMNAAHHKVTNWTLRKDQSVDYKDSMLLSPDWNINGMSPMPGIEHTVYTTPLPLLLKEAGYYTIHCGKAHFGAMETPASDPLNIVFMLNIAGHAAGGPGINYRAAIRKANWKLVYNMKTGTKELYDLAADIGEMKDVSKQYPAVVKDLSSLLSNRLRNWQAPMPSFKATGKQVPMPDEIK
;
A
#
# COMPACT_ATOMS: atom_id res chain seq x y z
N MET A 1 2.49 57.59 26.44
CA MET A 1 2.03 57.54 27.84
C MET A 1 3.21 57.08 28.69
N ILE A 2 3.80 58.03 29.42
CA ILE A 2 5.02 57.88 30.20
C ILE A 2 4.59 57.67 31.65
N PHE A 3 5.04 56.60 32.30
CA PHE A 3 4.97 56.49 33.75
C PHE A 3 6.39 56.54 34.33
N THR A 4 6.67 57.65 34.97
CA THR A 4 7.82 57.88 35.85
C THR A 4 7.44 57.42 37.26
N ILE A 5 8.24 56.57 37.89
CA ILE A 5 8.23 56.39 39.34
C ILE A 5 9.61 56.77 39.86
N CYS A 6 9.63 57.85 40.63
CA CYS A 6 10.75 58.36 41.41
C CYS A 6 10.70 57.74 42.80
N THR A 7 11.78 57.10 43.26
CA THR A 7 11.99 56.84 44.70
C THR A 7 13.45 57.06 45.09
N LYS A 8 13.60 57.59 46.30
CA LYS A 8 14.79 58.20 46.90
C LYS A 8 15.95 57.23 47.15
N SER A 9 17.14 57.81 47.06
CA SER A 9 18.47 57.38 47.50
C SER A 9 18.53 56.58 48.81
N MET A 10 19.29 55.46 48.79
CA MET A 10 20.15 55.00 49.89
C MET A 10 21.35 54.21 49.35
N LYS A 11 22.43 54.22 50.14
CA LYS A 11 23.85 54.09 49.78
C LYS A 11 24.34 52.66 49.52
N LYS A 12 25.38 52.60 48.65
CA LYS A 12 26.58 51.73 48.67
C LYS A 12 26.42 50.25 49.08
N TYR A 13 26.31 49.37 48.08
CA TYR A 13 26.90 48.02 48.06
C TYR A 13 27.39 47.77 46.63
N ILE A 14 28.65 48.08 46.33
CA ILE A 14 29.77 47.12 46.17
C ILE A 14 29.45 46.00 45.16
N LEU A 15 30.16 46.10 44.03
CA LEU A 15 30.47 45.11 43.01
C LEU A 15 30.19 43.64 43.41
N ALA A 16 29.16 43.02 42.82
CA ALA A 16 29.09 41.56 42.61
C ALA A 16 27.96 41.11 41.67
N GLY A 17 27.49 41.98 40.74
CA GLY A 17 26.25 41.72 39.99
C GLY A 17 26.41 41.43 38.50
N SER A 18 27.63 41.40 37.95
CA SER A 18 27.83 41.48 36.50
C SER A 18 28.18 40.14 35.82
N LEU A 19 28.16 39.01 36.54
CA LEU A 19 28.59 37.70 36.00
C LEU A 19 27.53 36.59 36.13
N PHE A 20 26.25 36.93 36.32
CA PHE A 20 25.19 35.91 36.42
C PHE A 20 24.06 36.03 35.38
N ILE A 21 24.24 36.88 34.35
CA ILE A 21 23.26 37.06 33.27
C ILE A 21 23.75 36.46 31.94
N PHE A 22 24.99 35.98 31.86
CA PHE A 22 25.55 35.39 30.62
C PHE A 22 25.44 33.86 30.51
N LEU A 23 24.83 33.16 31.47
CA LEU A 23 24.72 31.69 31.47
C LEU A 23 23.30 31.13 31.27
N THR A 24 22.28 31.97 31.06
CA THR A 24 20.91 31.49 30.78
C THR A 24 20.55 31.46 29.30
N ALA A 25 21.47 31.83 28.39
CA ALA A 25 21.20 31.95 26.95
C ALA A 25 21.51 30.71 26.09
N LEU A 26 21.85 29.55 26.68
CA LEU A 26 22.29 28.36 25.91
C LEU A 26 21.61 27.04 26.28
N HIS A 27 20.39 27.10 26.81
CA HIS A 27 19.51 25.92 26.85
C HIS A 27 18.33 26.09 25.89
N CYS A 28 18.65 26.44 24.63
CA CYS A 28 17.81 25.98 23.53
C CYS A 28 18.01 24.46 23.48
N HIS A 29 17.22 23.72 24.26
CA HIS A 29 17.03 22.30 23.99
C HIS A 29 16.46 22.25 22.57
N ALA A 30 17.33 21.97 21.60
CA ALA A 30 16.89 21.44 20.33
C ALA A 30 16.15 20.15 20.67
N GLN A 31 14.84 20.27 20.89
CA GLN A 31 13.97 19.12 21.02
C GLN A 31 14.16 18.38 19.72
N GLN A 32 14.94 17.31 19.78
CA GLN A 32 15.22 16.47 18.63
C GLN A 32 13.86 16.00 18.15
N MET A 33 13.35 16.66 17.12
CA MET A 33 12.04 16.38 16.55
C MET A 33 12.07 14.92 16.16
N LYS A 34 11.46 14.08 17.00
CA LYS A 34 11.45 12.65 16.80
C LYS A 34 10.71 12.41 15.50
N ARG A 35 11.44 11.99 14.48
CA ARG A 35 10.89 11.75 13.15
C ARG A 35 9.77 10.70 13.28
N PRO A 36 8.54 10.98 12.81
CA PRO A 36 7.44 10.05 12.95
C PRO A 36 7.61 8.86 12.02
N ASN A 37 7.18 7.66 12.41
CA ASN A 37 7.05 6.56 11.45
C ASN A 37 5.88 6.83 10.52
N ILE A 38 6.08 6.66 9.21
CA ILE A 38 5.05 6.85 8.20
C ILE A 38 4.57 5.46 7.74
N ILE A 39 3.29 5.18 7.92
CA ILE A 39 2.64 3.96 7.44
C ILE A 39 1.51 4.36 6.51
N LEU A 40 1.61 3.96 5.24
CA LEU A 40 0.61 4.23 4.21
C LEU A 40 -0.09 2.95 3.80
N PHE A 41 -1.40 2.89 4.02
CA PHE A 41 -2.26 1.84 3.50
C PHE A 41 -2.92 2.33 2.20
N LEU A 42 -2.57 1.72 1.07
CA LEU A 42 -3.23 1.94 -0.21
C LEU A 42 -4.05 0.72 -0.58
N VAL A 43 -5.37 0.82 -0.47
CA VAL A 43 -6.30 -0.27 -0.78
C VAL A 43 -6.66 -0.23 -2.27
N ASP A 44 -6.53 -1.36 -2.94
CA ASP A 44 -6.82 -1.51 -4.37
C ASP A 44 -8.33 -1.69 -4.59
N ASP A 45 -8.91 -0.93 -5.52
CA ASP A 45 -10.31 -1.00 -5.94
C ASP A 45 -11.36 -0.87 -4.82
N MET A 46 -11.05 -0.12 -3.76
CA MET A 46 -11.99 0.18 -2.68
C MET A 46 -12.78 1.47 -2.95
N GLY A 47 -14.10 1.34 -3.10
CA GLY A 47 -15.01 2.48 -3.16
C GLY A 47 -15.26 3.12 -1.79
N TRP A 48 -15.75 4.36 -1.78
CA TRP A 48 -15.99 5.11 -0.55
C TRP A 48 -17.07 4.51 0.37
N GLN A 49 -17.89 3.58 -0.16
CA GLN A 49 -18.92 2.84 0.59
C GLN A 49 -18.49 1.42 0.97
N ASP A 50 -17.31 0.95 0.54
CA ASP A 50 -16.86 -0.43 0.71
C ASP A 50 -16.24 -0.71 2.09
N CYS A 51 -16.75 -0.04 3.12
CA CYS A 51 -16.40 -0.29 4.51
C CYS A 51 -17.51 0.19 5.44
N SER A 52 -17.39 -0.11 6.74
CA SER A 52 -18.35 0.33 7.73
C SER A 52 -18.21 1.80 8.14
N VAL A 53 -17.12 2.46 7.75
CA VAL A 53 -16.91 3.90 8.03
C VAL A 53 -17.68 4.75 7.01
N PRO A 54 -18.57 5.65 7.45
CA PRO A 54 -19.30 6.52 6.52
C PRO A 54 -18.41 7.67 6.05
N PHE A 55 -17.85 7.59 4.84
CA PHE A 55 -17.10 8.67 4.19
C PHE A 55 -18.00 9.74 3.55
N TRP A 56 -19.22 9.90 4.08
CA TRP A 56 -20.21 10.89 3.67
C TRP A 56 -20.95 11.45 4.89
N THR A 57 -21.85 12.41 4.68
CA THR A 57 -22.62 13.06 5.74
C THR A 57 -23.60 12.12 6.44
N LYS A 58 -24.07 11.07 5.75
CA LYS A 58 -24.99 10.07 6.28
C LYS A 58 -24.47 8.67 5.97
N PRO A 59 -24.64 7.70 6.89
CA PRO A 59 -24.33 6.31 6.60
C PRO A 59 -25.27 5.76 5.52
N THR A 60 -24.76 4.82 4.72
CA THR A 60 -25.53 4.10 3.71
C THR A 60 -25.78 2.66 4.17
N GLU A 61 -26.68 1.94 3.48
CA GLU A 61 -26.92 0.52 3.78
C GLU A 61 -25.66 -0.34 3.58
N TRP A 62 -24.76 0.08 2.69
CA TRP A 62 -23.47 -0.57 2.48
C TRP A 62 -22.57 -0.49 3.73
N ASN A 63 -22.57 0.65 4.43
CA ASN A 63 -21.80 0.78 5.67
C ASN A 63 -22.28 -0.20 6.76
N LYS A 64 -23.56 -0.61 6.74
CA LYS A 64 -24.08 -1.60 7.69
C LYS A 64 -23.74 -3.04 7.29
N ARG A 65 -23.43 -3.27 6.00
CA ARG A 65 -23.13 -4.60 5.45
C ARG A 65 -21.69 -5.04 5.75
N TYR A 66 -20.75 -4.11 5.64
CA TYR A 66 -19.33 -4.42 5.87
C TYR A 66 -19.00 -4.43 7.36
N HIS A 67 -18.06 -5.29 7.76
CA HIS A 67 -17.57 -5.37 9.13
C HIS A 67 -16.08 -5.02 9.15
N THR A 68 -15.77 -3.75 9.40
CA THR A 68 -14.38 -3.23 9.39
C THR A 68 -14.02 -2.51 10.70
N PRO A 69 -14.03 -3.21 11.86
CA PRO A 69 -13.88 -2.58 13.19
C PRO A 69 -12.55 -1.83 13.39
N ASN A 70 -11.47 -2.27 12.73
CA ASN A 70 -10.19 -1.56 12.79
C ASN A 70 -10.21 -0.23 12.01
N MET A 71 -10.97 -0.14 10.92
CA MET A 71 -11.14 1.12 10.19
C MET A 71 -12.02 2.09 10.98
N GLU A 72 -13.06 1.60 11.65
CA GLU A 72 -13.89 2.39 12.56
C GLU A 72 -13.05 3.00 13.67
N ARG A 73 -12.20 2.18 14.31
CA ARG A 73 -11.29 2.64 15.35
C ARG A 73 -10.31 3.70 14.84
N LEU A 74 -9.68 3.46 13.69
CA LEU A 74 -8.74 4.42 13.09
C LEU A 74 -9.43 5.75 12.75
N ALA A 75 -10.67 5.71 12.24
CA ALA A 75 -11.43 6.91 11.93
C ALA A 75 -11.90 7.66 13.19
N ALA A 76 -12.19 6.96 14.29
CA ALA A 76 -12.59 7.54 15.57
C ALA A 76 -11.41 8.18 16.33
N GLU A 77 -10.21 7.62 16.20
CA GLU A 77 -8.98 8.11 16.85
C GLU A 77 -8.21 9.12 15.99
N GLY A 78 -8.66 9.35 14.75
CA GLY A 78 -7.90 10.10 13.75
C GLY A 78 -8.73 11.11 12.96
N MET A 79 -8.22 11.43 11.77
CA MET A 79 -8.89 12.33 10.83
C MET A 79 -9.46 11.54 9.65
N LYS A 80 -10.69 11.89 9.27
CA LYS A 80 -11.39 11.33 8.12
C LYS A 80 -11.65 12.43 7.09
N PHE A 81 -11.23 12.20 5.85
CA PHE A 81 -11.53 13.10 4.73
C PHE A 81 -12.79 12.61 4.00
N THR A 82 -13.78 13.49 3.81
CA THR A 82 -14.97 13.21 2.98
C THR A 82 -14.80 13.61 1.52
N ASN A 83 -13.71 14.33 1.21
CA ASN A 83 -13.35 14.80 -0.13
C ASN A 83 -11.87 14.47 -0.36
N ALA A 84 -11.61 13.24 -0.81
CA ALA A 84 -10.30 12.77 -1.22
C ALA A 84 -10.43 12.06 -2.57
N TYR A 85 -9.50 12.31 -3.49
CA TYR A 85 -9.64 11.92 -4.88
C TYR A 85 -8.41 11.14 -5.36
N ALA A 86 -8.65 10.23 -6.29
CA ALA A 86 -7.65 9.47 -7.00
C ALA A 86 -8.02 9.44 -8.49
N THR A 87 -7.07 9.04 -9.34
CA THR A 87 -7.41 8.74 -10.73
C THR A 87 -8.25 7.46 -10.78
N PRO A 88 -9.12 7.26 -11.79
CA PRO A 88 -10.02 6.11 -11.83
C PRO A 88 -9.32 4.79 -12.19
N VAL A 89 -7.99 4.77 -12.34
CA VAL A 89 -7.20 3.60 -12.72
C VAL A 89 -5.98 3.45 -11.78
N CYS A 90 -5.55 2.21 -11.55
CA CYS A 90 -4.50 1.86 -10.60
C CYS A 90 -3.14 2.53 -10.88
N SER A 91 -2.51 2.28 -12.04
CA SER A 91 -1.18 2.83 -12.37
C SER A 91 -1.10 4.36 -12.27
N PRO A 92 -2.01 5.15 -12.89
CA PRO A 92 -1.96 6.61 -12.76
C PRO A 92 -2.10 7.10 -11.31
N SER A 93 -2.96 6.49 -10.49
CA SER A 93 -3.09 6.84 -9.06
C SER A 93 -1.81 6.57 -8.28
N ARG A 94 -1.16 5.45 -8.56
CA ARG A 94 0.09 5.02 -7.93
C ARG A 94 1.27 5.90 -8.35
N VAL A 95 1.35 6.25 -9.63
CA VAL A 95 2.36 7.19 -10.15
C VAL A 95 2.14 8.58 -9.58
N SER A 96 0.91 9.09 -9.53
CA SER A 96 0.61 10.38 -8.88
C SER A 96 1.03 10.38 -7.41
N LEU A 97 0.76 9.30 -6.66
CA LEU A 97 1.16 9.15 -5.26
C LEU A 97 2.69 9.13 -5.08
N MET A 98 3.43 8.43 -5.94
CA MET A 98 4.88 8.34 -5.85
C MET A 98 5.60 9.61 -6.30
N THR A 99 4.97 10.44 -7.13
CA THR A 99 5.66 11.56 -7.80
C THR A 99 5.17 12.93 -7.35
N GLY A 100 3.98 12.99 -6.74
CA GLY A 100 3.29 14.25 -6.44
C GLY A 100 2.72 14.96 -7.67
N MET A 101 2.86 14.38 -8.86
CA MET A 101 2.36 14.96 -10.10
C MET A 101 0.91 14.56 -10.35
N ASN A 102 0.12 15.45 -10.95
CA ASN A 102 -1.17 15.07 -11.51
C ASN A 102 -0.98 14.25 -12.81
N ALA A 103 -1.92 13.34 -13.11
CA ALA A 103 -1.89 12.52 -14.33
C ALA A 103 -1.74 13.31 -15.64
N ALA A 104 -2.27 14.53 -15.71
CA ALA A 104 -2.09 15.41 -16.86
C ALA A 104 -0.61 15.81 -17.08
N HIS A 105 0.19 15.91 -16.02
CA HIS A 105 1.61 16.24 -16.10
C HIS A 105 2.47 15.01 -16.33
N HIS A 106 2.21 13.93 -15.61
CA HIS A 106 3.05 12.73 -15.72
C HIS A 106 2.66 11.83 -16.90
N LYS A 107 1.52 12.10 -17.55
CA LYS A 107 1.02 11.43 -18.76
C LYS A 107 0.95 9.91 -18.66
N VAL A 108 0.84 9.34 -17.47
CA VAL A 108 0.44 7.93 -17.33
C VAL A 108 -1.06 8.01 -17.14
N THR A 109 -1.86 7.51 -18.07
CA THR A 109 -3.31 7.74 -18.08
C THR A 109 -4.13 6.46 -18.02
N ASN A 110 -3.50 5.30 -18.25
CA ASN A 110 -4.12 3.99 -18.09
C ASN A 110 -3.18 3.02 -17.36
N TRP A 111 -3.64 1.80 -17.11
CA TRP A 111 -2.82 0.77 -16.48
C TRP A 111 -1.71 0.29 -17.42
N THR A 112 -0.58 -0.13 -16.86
CA THR A 112 0.55 -0.66 -17.64
C THR A 112 0.86 -2.11 -17.26
N LEU A 113 1.48 -2.89 -18.16
CA LEU A 113 1.92 -4.25 -17.82
C LEU A 113 3.08 -4.71 -18.70
N ARG A 114 2.92 -4.66 -20.02
CA ARG A 114 3.93 -5.11 -20.98
C ARG A 114 4.62 -3.91 -21.58
N LYS A 115 5.94 -3.97 -21.68
CA LYS A 115 6.75 -2.88 -22.23
C LYS A 115 6.31 -2.56 -23.65
N ASP A 116 6.16 -1.27 -23.94
CA ASP A 116 5.81 -0.71 -25.23
C ASP A 116 4.49 -1.25 -25.82
N GLN A 117 3.58 -1.74 -24.97
CA GLN A 117 2.26 -2.23 -25.37
C GLN A 117 1.17 -1.43 -24.67
N SER A 118 0.40 -0.68 -25.46
CA SER A 118 -0.80 -0.01 -24.98
C SER A 118 -1.87 -1.04 -24.61
N VAL A 119 -2.60 -0.75 -23.53
CA VAL A 119 -3.77 -1.49 -23.07
C VAL A 119 -5.08 -0.84 -23.51
N ASP A 120 -5.00 0.29 -24.22
CA ASP A 120 -6.16 1.04 -24.66
C ASP A 120 -6.94 0.24 -25.71
N TYR A 121 -8.26 0.31 -25.62
CA TYR A 121 -9.12 -0.17 -26.69
C TYR A 121 -8.94 0.71 -27.92
N LYS A 122 -8.93 0.09 -29.10
CA LYS A 122 -8.97 0.82 -30.36
C LYS A 122 -10.35 1.46 -30.52
N ASP A 123 -10.37 2.77 -30.72
CA ASP A 123 -11.58 3.52 -31.00
C ASP A 123 -11.68 3.82 -32.52
N SER A 124 -12.91 3.87 -33.04
CA SER A 124 -13.14 4.12 -34.47
C SER A 124 -13.07 5.60 -34.86
N MET A 125 -13.19 6.51 -33.89
CA MET A 125 -13.22 7.96 -34.08
C MET A 125 -11.97 8.65 -33.54
N LEU A 126 -11.43 8.16 -32.42
CA LEU A 126 -10.34 8.80 -31.70
C LEU A 126 -9.04 7.98 -31.78
N LEU A 127 -7.93 8.69 -31.94
CA LEU A 127 -6.61 8.13 -31.69
C LEU A 127 -6.29 8.32 -30.20
N SER A 128 -5.80 7.27 -29.56
CA SER A 128 -5.28 7.40 -28.19
C SER A 128 -4.15 8.42 -28.17
N PRO A 129 -4.08 9.29 -27.15
CA PRO A 129 -2.99 10.23 -27.01
C PRO A 129 -1.67 9.47 -26.80
N ASP A 130 -0.55 10.12 -27.13
CA ASP A 130 0.76 9.62 -26.77
C ASP A 130 0.99 9.85 -25.27
N TRP A 131 0.74 8.79 -24.50
CA TRP A 131 0.88 8.76 -23.06
C TRP A 131 2.00 7.79 -22.66
N ASN A 132 2.56 7.96 -21.47
CA ASN A 132 3.66 7.17 -20.94
C ASN A 132 3.23 5.73 -20.61
N ILE A 133 3.07 4.90 -21.65
CA ILE A 133 2.59 3.51 -21.58
C ILE A 133 3.45 2.61 -20.70
N ASN A 134 4.71 2.99 -20.44
CA ASN A 134 5.64 2.23 -19.61
C ASN A 134 5.63 2.65 -18.13
N GLY A 135 4.88 3.70 -17.76
CA GLY A 135 4.75 4.17 -16.37
C GLY A 135 5.80 5.20 -15.96
N MET A 136 6.26 5.14 -14.71
CA MET A 136 7.30 6.04 -14.20
C MET A 136 8.70 5.43 -14.27
N SER A 137 9.72 6.28 -14.25
CA SER A 137 11.12 5.88 -14.16
C SER A 137 11.88 6.82 -13.22
N PRO A 138 12.72 6.28 -12.31
CA PRO A 138 13.69 7.06 -11.55
C PRO A 138 14.98 7.32 -12.35
N MET A 139 15.04 6.86 -13.61
CA MET A 139 16.15 7.04 -14.54
C MET A 139 15.70 7.82 -15.78
N PRO A 140 16.48 8.80 -16.25
CA PRO A 140 16.15 9.53 -17.48
C PRO A 140 16.36 8.65 -18.72
N GLY A 141 15.71 9.02 -19.83
CA GLY A 141 15.95 8.41 -21.14
C GLY A 141 15.29 7.06 -21.40
N ILE A 142 14.39 6.61 -20.53
CA ILE A 142 13.59 5.41 -20.77
C ILE A 142 12.33 5.80 -21.57
N GLU A 143 12.20 5.25 -22.79
CA GLU A 143 11.09 5.56 -23.69
C GLU A 143 9.72 5.28 -23.07
N HIS A 144 8.75 6.14 -23.41
CA HIS A 144 7.37 6.11 -22.92
C HIS A 144 7.24 6.03 -21.39
N THR A 145 8.22 6.56 -20.65
CA THR A 145 8.12 6.75 -19.20
C THR A 145 8.20 8.22 -18.82
N VAL A 146 7.61 8.55 -17.67
CA VAL A 146 7.88 9.83 -17.00
C VAL A 146 9.13 9.69 -16.12
N TYR A 147 10.15 10.51 -16.36
CA TYR A 147 11.30 10.60 -15.45
C TYR A 147 10.93 11.43 -14.21
N THR A 148 11.13 10.88 -13.01
CA THR A 148 10.70 11.52 -11.76
C THR A 148 11.64 11.24 -10.60
N THR A 149 11.63 12.13 -9.61
CA THR A 149 12.15 11.87 -8.26
C THR A 149 11.04 11.21 -7.44
N PRO A 150 11.14 9.92 -7.08
CA PRO A 150 10.06 9.22 -6.39
C PRO A 150 10.08 9.51 -4.89
N LEU A 151 8.91 9.52 -4.24
CA LEU A 151 8.73 9.75 -2.80
C LEU A 151 9.64 8.88 -1.91
N PRO A 152 9.88 7.58 -2.19
CA PRO A 152 10.80 6.76 -1.41
C PRO A 152 12.24 7.28 -1.42
N LEU A 153 12.70 7.93 -2.51
CA LEU A 153 14.02 8.56 -2.57
C LEU A 153 14.09 9.75 -1.60
N LEU A 154 13.09 10.63 -1.63
CA LEU A 154 13.01 11.78 -0.71
C LEU A 154 12.98 11.34 0.76
N LEU A 155 12.22 10.28 1.06
CA LEU A 155 12.18 9.69 2.41
C LEU A 155 13.53 9.10 2.81
N LYS A 156 14.20 8.38 1.91
CA LYS A 156 15.54 7.85 2.17
C LYS A 156 16.56 8.96 2.43
N GLU A 157 16.55 10.03 1.65
CA GLU A 157 17.40 11.22 1.86
C GLU A 157 17.12 11.91 3.21
N ALA A 158 15.86 11.90 3.65
CA ALA A 158 15.46 12.33 4.99
C ALA A 158 15.80 11.32 6.10
N GLY A 159 16.49 10.22 5.79
CA GLY A 159 16.97 9.21 6.74
C GLY A 159 15.92 8.18 7.16
N TYR A 160 14.84 7.99 6.40
CA TYR A 160 13.88 6.92 6.64
C TYR A 160 14.33 5.60 6.02
N TYR A 161 14.00 4.50 6.69
CA TYR A 161 14.04 3.16 6.10
C TYR A 161 12.71 2.86 5.42
N THR A 162 12.72 2.61 4.11
CA THR A 162 11.50 2.49 3.30
C THR A 162 11.22 1.04 2.93
N ILE A 163 9.97 0.60 3.14
CA ILE A 163 9.50 -0.75 2.82
C ILE A 163 8.28 -0.63 1.91
N HIS A 164 8.26 -1.40 0.82
CA HIS A 164 7.09 -1.61 -0.02
C HIS A 164 6.53 -3.02 0.21
N CYS A 165 5.20 -3.15 0.31
CA CYS A 165 4.54 -4.44 0.50
C CYS A 165 3.23 -4.51 -0.30
N GLY A 166 3.10 -5.52 -1.16
CA GLY A 166 1.90 -5.76 -1.97
C GLY A 166 2.03 -5.22 -3.40
N LYS A 167 0.91 -4.82 -4.01
CA LYS A 167 0.87 -4.38 -5.41
C LYS A 167 1.69 -3.11 -5.60
N ALA A 168 2.64 -3.12 -6.54
CA ALA A 168 3.46 -1.97 -6.91
C ALA A 168 2.86 -1.23 -8.10
N HIS A 169 2.90 -1.87 -9.28
CA HIS A 169 2.24 -1.42 -10.50
C HIS A 169 2.61 0.02 -10.94
N PHE A 170 3.87 0.38 -10.72
CA PHE A 170 4.45 1.70 -11.05
C PHE A 170 4.99 1.78 -12.49
N GLY A 171 5.36 0.65 -13.09
CA GLY A 171 5.86 0.57 -14.47
C GLY A 171 5.62 -0.80 -15.10
N ALA A 172 5.74 -0.86 -16.44
CA ALA A 172 5.63 -2.09 -17.21
C ALA A 172 6.76 -3.08 -16.86
N MET A 173 6.58 -4.37 -17.12
CA MET A 173 7.66 -5.36 -17.06
C MET A 173 8.89 -4.88 -17.85
N GLU A 174 10.09 -5.23 -17.40
CA GLU A 174 11.37 -4.85 -18.02
C GLU A 174 11.68 -3.33 -18.00
N THR A 175 10.86 -2.52 -17.35
CA THR A 175 11.18 -1.11 -17.04
C THR A 175 11.71 -0.99 -15.62
N PRO A 176 12.46 0.07 -15.27
CA PRO A 176 13.01 0.21 -13.92
C PRO A 176 11.94 0.11 -12.83
N ALA A 177 10.80 0.81 -12.96
CA ALA A 177 9.74 0.82 -11.96
C ALA A 177 8.87 -0.45 -11.92
N SER A 178 9.23 -1.49 -12.68
CA SER A 178 8.64 -2.84 -12.50
C SER A 178 8.98 -3.45 -11.15
N ASP A 179 10.11 -3.06 -10.54
CA ASP A 179 10.54 -3.49 -9.21
C ASP A 179 10.65 -2.27 -8.28
N PRO A 180 9.89 -2.25 -7.16
CA PRO A 180 10.01 -1.25 -6.11
C PRO A 180 11.44 -0.96 -5.63
N LEU A 181 12.35 -1.93 -5.67
CA LEU A 181 13.76 -1.71 -5.29
C LEU A 181 14.45 -0.68 -6.19
N ASN A 182 14.11 -0.66 -7.48
CA ASN A 182 14.68 0.27 -8.45
C ASN A 182 14.13 1.69 -8.28
N ILE A 183 12.95 1.86 -7.66
CA ILE A 183 12.42 3.18 -7.25
C ILE A 183 12.75 3.54 -5.79
N VAL A 184 13.83 2.96 -5.27
CA VAL A 184 14.47 3.36 -4.00
C VAL A 184 13.71 2.92 -2.73
N PHE A 185 12.79 1.96 -2.83
CA PHE A 185 12.42 1.19 -1.64
C PHE A 185 13.60 0.31 -1.20
N MET A 186 13.92 0.32 0.10
CA MET A 186 15.03 -0.47 0.64
C MET A 186 14.68 -1.94 0.84
N LEU A 187 13.39 -2.24 0.99
CA LEU A 187 12.85 -3.59 1.06
C LEU A 187 11.58 -3.65 0.22
N ASN A 188 11.44 -4.71 -0.57
CA ASN A 188 10.25 -5.00 -1.36
C ASN A 188 9.69 -6.37 -0.96
N ILE A 189 8.41 -6.40 -0.59
CA ILE A 189 7.66 -7.61 -0.26
C ILE A 189 6.58 -7.79 -1.33
N ALA A 190 6.80 -8.76 -2.23
CA ALA A 190 5.87 -9.17 -3.28
C ALA A 190 5.44 -8.08 -4.29
N GLY A 191 6.09 -6.91 -4.33
CA GLY A 191 5.80 -5.87 -5.32
C GLY A 191 6.46 -6.13 -6.66
N HIS A 192 5.69 -6.01 -7.74
CA HIS A 192 6.18 -6.14 -9.12
C HIS A 192 5.27 -5.40 -10.12
N ALA A 193 5.59 -5.50 -11.41
CA ALA A 193 4.84 -4.85 -12.51
C ALA A 193 3.39 -5.32 -12.68
N ALA A 194 2.98 -6.45 -12.09
CA ALA A 194 1.63 -6.95 -12.35
C ALA A 194 0.58 -6.06 -11.68
N GLY A 195 -0.41 -5.71 -12.49
CA GLY A 195 -1.48 -4.80 -12.15
C GLY A 195 -2.86 -5.40 -12.03
N GLY A 196 -3.06 -6.57 -12.65
CA GLY A 196 -4.34 -7.24 -12.70
C GLY A 196 -4.49 -8.26 -11.58
N PRO A 197 -5.73 -8.56 -11.16
CA PRO A 197 -6.01 -9.57 -10.13
C PRO A 197 -5.58 -10.99 -10.54
N GLY A 198 -5.21 -11.19 -11.81
CA GLY A 198 -4.78 -12.49 -12.33
C GLY A 198 -5.81 -13.56 -12.01
N ILE A 199 -7.10 -13.31 -12.28
CA ILE A 199 -8.22 -14.19 -11.90
C ILE A 199 -7.83 -15.62 -12.28
N ASN A 200 -7.54 -16.39 -11.26
CA ASN A 200 -7.12 -17.77 -11.38
C ASN A 200 -8.08 -18.61 -10.54
N TYR A 201 -8.26 -19.85 -10.94
CA TYR A 201 -9.10 -20.79 -10.21
C TYR A 201 -8.32 -21.27 -8.98
N ARG A 202 -8.14 -20.38 -8.01
CA ARG A 202 -7.49 -20.63 -6.73
C ARG A 202 -8.37 -20.17 -5.58
N ALA A 203 -8.31 -20.90 -4.47
CA ALA A 203 -8.84 -20.46 -3.18
C ALA A 203 -7.70 -20.43 -2.17
N ALA A 204 -7.79 -19.55 -1.19
CA ALA A 204 -6.78 -19.46 -0.14
C ALA A 204 -7.42 -19.30 1.23
N ILE A 205 -6.74 -19.80 2.25
CA ILE A 205 -7.08 -19.56 3.65
C ILE A 205 -5.84 -19.26 4.46
N ARG A 206 -5.99 -18.40 5.48
CA ARG A 206 -4.97 -18.15 6.47
C ARG A 206 -5.48 -18.51 7.86
N LYS A 207 -4.62 -19.13 8.67
CA LYS A 207 -4.82 -19.33 10.12
C LYS A 207 -3.50 -19.13 10.83
N ALA A 208 -3.43 -18.14 11.71
CA ALA A 208 -2.18 -17.71 12.36
C ALA A 208 -1.09 -17.40 11.31
N ASN A 209 0.07 -18.07 11.41
CA ASN A 209 1.21 -17.87 10.51
C ASN A 209 1.04 -18.56 9.16
N TRP A 210 0.13 -19.53 9.05
CA TRP A 210 0.03 -20.38 7.88
C TRP A 210 -0.94 -19.83 6.85
N LYS A 211 -0.52 -19.83 5.58
CA LYS A 211 -1.38 -19.60 4.42
C LYS A 211 -1.37 -20.83 3.53
N LEU A 212 -2.55 -21.38 3.24
CA LEU A 212 -2.74 -22.42 2.25
C LEU A 212 -3.33 -21.81 0.98
N VAL A 213 -2.77 -22.16 -0.18
CA VAL A 213 -3.30 -21.85 -1.51
C VAL A 213 -3.67 -23.15 -2.21
N TYR A 214 -4.94 -23.26 -2.62
CA TYR A 214 -5.49 -24.40 -3.34
C TYR A 214 -5.69 -24.04 -4.81
N ASN A 215 -5.09 -24.82 -5.72
CA ASN A 215 -5.29 -24.68 -7.15
C ASN A 215 -6.38 -25.65 -7.62
N MET A 216 -7.54 -25.11 -7.98
CA MET A 216 -8.72 -25.88 -8.41
C MET A 216 -8.52 -26.63 -9.72
N LYS A 217 -7.59 -26.19 -10.59
CA LYS A 217 -7.33 -26.86 -11.87
C LYS A 217 -6.54 -28.15 -11.69
N THR A 218 -5.51 -28.11 -10.83
CA THR A 218 -4.54 -29.20 -10.66
C THR A 218 -4.80 -30.00 -9.39
N GLY A 219 -5.61 -29.49 -8.47
CA GLY A 219 -5.80 -30.05 -7.14
C GLY A 219 -4.63 -29.79 -6.17
N THR A 220 -3.60 -29.08 -6.60
CA THR A 220 -2.38 -28.88 -5.81
C THR A 220 -2.60 -27.88 -4.66
N LYS A 221 -1.87 -28.09 -3.58
CA LYS A 221 -1.94 -27.30 -2.35
C LYS A 221 -0.55 -26.81 -1.97
N GLU A 222 -0.38 -25.50 -1.97
CA GLU A 222 0.85 -24.81 -1.55
C GLU A 222 0.64 -24.27 -0.13
N LEU A 223 1.65 -24.39 0.72
CA LEU A 223 1.60 -23.92 2.11
C LEU A 223 2.79 -22.99 2.37
N TYR A 224 2.52 -21.84 2.97
CA TYR A 224 3.52 -20.84 3.31
C TYR A 224 3.47 -20.50 4.81
N ASP A 225 4.65 -20.44 5.44
CA ASP A 225 4.83 -19.90 6.79
C ASP A 225 5.13 -18.40 6.71
N LEU A 226 4.11 -17.57 6.91
CA LEU A 226 4.22 -16.12 6.79
C LEU A 226 5.06 -15.47 7.90
N ALA A 227 5.36 -16.19 8.99
CA ALA A 227 6.26 -15.67 10.02
C ALA A 227 7.74 -15.78 9.59
N ALA A 228 8.08 -16.82 8.83
CA ALA A 228 9.44 -17.04 8.31
C ALA A 228 9.62 -16.47 6.89
N ASP A 229 8.55 -16.43 6.10
CA ASP A 229 8.55 -16.07 4.68
C ASP A 229 7.27 -15.30 4.33
N ILE A 230 7.25 -14.01 4.65
CA ILE A 230 6.14 -13.10 4.35
C ILE A 230 5.92 -12.90 2.84
N GLY A 231 6.94 -13.17 2.01
CA GLY A 231 6.88 -13.05 0.56
C GLY A 231 6.26 -14.26 -0.15
N GLU A 232 5.95 -15.33 0.58
CA GLU A 232 5.39 -16.58 0.03
C GLU A 232 6.28 -17.21 -1.05
N MET A 233 7.60 -17.12 -0.88
CA MET A 233 8.58 -17.59 -1.87
C MET A 233 8.84 -19.08 -1.79
N LYS A 234 8.64 -19.71 -0.62
CA LYS A 234 8.96 -21.12 -0.37
C LYS A 234 7.73 -21.92 0.03
N ASP A 235 7.30 -22.81 -0.85
CA ASP A 235 6.28 -23.81 -0.53
C ASP A 235 6.85 -24.86 0.45
N VAL A 236 6.24 -24.97 1.62
CA VAL A 236 6.56 -25.92 2.69
C VAL A 236 5.48 -26.99 2.90
N SER A 237 4.55 -27.13 1.96
CA SER A 237 3.44 -28.11 2.00
C SER A 237 3.90 -29.54 2.30
N LYS A 238 5.00 -29.97 1.67
CA LYS A 238 5.59 -31.31 1.88
C LYS A 238 6.21 -31.51 3.27
N GLN A 239 6.63 -30.44 3.93
CA GLN A 239 7.26 -30.49 5.26
C GLN A 239 6.21 -30.56 6.38
N TYR A 240 5.02 -29.98 6.15
CA TYR A 240 3.96 -29.88 7.16
C TYR A 240 2.61 -30.44 6.67
N PRO A 241 2.52 -31.74 6.33
CA PRO A 241 1.31 -32.34 5.76
C PRO A 241 0.09 -32.29 6.71
N ALA A 242 0.32 -32.32 8.03
CA ALA A 242 -0.75 -32.16 9.02
C ALA A 242 -1.40 -30.77 8.92
N VAL A 243 -0.58 -29.72 8.76
CA VAL A 243 -1.08 -28.34 8.60
C VAL A 243 -1.85 -28.20 7.28
N VAL A 244 -1.37 -28.81 6.20
CA VAL A 244 -2.09 -28.84 4.92
C VAL A 244 -3.47 -29.47 5.08
N LYS A 245 -3.57 -30.61 5.79
CA LYS A 245 -4.85 -31.30 6.03
C LYS A 245 -5.82 -30.44 6.85
N ASP A 246 -5.34 -29.83 7.93
CA ASP A 246 -6.15 -28.98 8.81
C ASP A 246 -6.68 -27.75 8.06
N LEU A 247 -5.83 -27.06 7.31
CA LEU A 247 -6.23 -25.90 6.52
C LEU A 247 -7.12 -26.25 5.34
N SER A 248 -6.92 -27.42 4.72
CA SER A 248 -7.80 -27.92 3.66
C SER A 248 -9.20 -28.17 4.19
N SER A 249 -9.32 -28.79 5.38
CA SER A 249 -10.60 -29.03 6.05
C SER A 249 -11.27 -27.71 6.43
N LEU A 250 -10.51 -26.77 6.98
CA LEU A 250 -11.02 -25.45 7.36
C LEU A 250 -11.52 -24.65 6.13
N LEU A 251 -10.75 -24.64 5.04
CA LEU A 251 -11.13 -23.97 3.80
C LEU A 251 -12.40 -24.60 3.21
N SER A 252 -12.47 -25.92 3.15
CA SER A 252 -13.63 -26.65 2.62
C SER A 252 -14.89 -26.36 3.42
N ASN A 253 -14.80 -26.38 4.75
CA ASN A 253 -15.90 -26.01 5.63
C ASN A 253 -16.39 -24.57 5.38
N ARG A 254 -15.46 -23.61 5.21
CA ARG A 254 -15.84 -22.22 4.89
C ARG A 254 -16.51 -22.10 3.53
N LEU A 255 -15.95 -22.72 2.50
CA LEU A 255 -16.51 -22.69 1.14
C LEU A 255 -17.93 -23.27 1.11
N ARG A 256 -18.18 -24.39 1.82
CA ARG A 256 -19.53 -24.96 1.96
C ARG A 256 -20.47 -24.03 2.74
N ASN A 257 -20.04 -23.52 3.90
CA ASN A 257 -20.86 -22.63 4.72
C ASN A 257 -21.24 -21.33 4.00
N TRP A 258 -20.35 -20.80 3.17
CA TRP A 258 -20.60 -19.63 2.34
C TRP A 258 -21.38 -19.93 1.06
N GLN A 259 -21.69 -21.20 0.79
CA GLN A 259 -22.30 -21.65 -0.46
C GLN A 259 -21.52 -21.13 -1.69
N ALA A 260 -20.18 -21.23 -1.61
CA ALA A 260 -19.30 -20.68 -2.62
C ALA A 260 -19.57 -21.32 -3.99
N PRO A 261 -19.66 -20.53 -5.07
CA PRO A 261 -19.79 -21.07 -6.42
C PRO A 261 -18.49 -21.77 -6.82
N MET A 262 -18.53 -23.10 -6.93
CA MET A 262 -17.38 -23.91 -7.33
C MET A 262 -17.43 -24.25 -8.82
N PRO A 263 -16.29 -24.15 -9.54
CA PRO A 263 -16.22 -24.44 -10.97
C PRO A 263 -16.38 -25.95 -11.27
N SER A 264 -16.66 -26.26 -12.53
CA SER A 264 -16.69 -27.63 -13.05
C SER A 264 -15.68 -27.81 -14.19
N PHE A 265 -15.13 -29.01 -14.32
CA PHE A 265 -14.28 -29.37 -15.44
C PHE A 265 -15.10 -29.46 -16.73
N LYS A 266 -14.75 -28.66 -17.74
CA LYS A 266 -15.45 -28.65 -19.03
C LYS A 266 -15.54 -30.03 -19.69
N ALA A 267 -14.49 -30.82 -19.59
CA ALA A 267 -14.39 -32.12 -20.26
C ALA A 267 -15.33 -33.19 -19.66
N THR A 268 -15.61 -33.12 -18.36
CA THR A 268 -16.35 -34.17 -17.64
C THR A 268 -17.68 -33.69 -17.07
N GLY A 269 -17.91 -32.37 -17.01
CA GLY A 269 -19.02 -31.76 -16.30
C GLY A 269 -18.95 -31.88 -14.77
N LYS A 270 -17.98 -32.63 -14.22
CA LYS A 270 -17.85 -32.84 -12.78
C LYS A 270 -17.35 -31.56 -12.10
N GLN A 271 -17.92 -31.25 -10.94
CA GLN A 271 -17.47 -30.16 -10.10
C GLN A 271 -16.04 -30.40 -9.63
N VAL A 272 -15.26 -29.32 -9.49
CA VAL A 272 -13.92 -29.40 -8.91
C VAL A 272 -14.04 -29.90 -7.46
N PRO A 273 -13.25 -30.91 -7.06
CA PRO A 273 -13.26 -31.41 -5.69
C PRO A 273 -12.95 -30.32 -4.68
N MET A 274 -13.50 -30.44 -3.48
CA MET A 274 -13.13 -29.55 -2.38
C MET A 274 -11.68 -29.82 -1.94
N PRO A 275 -11.01 -28.81 -1.32
CA PRO A 275 -9.63 -28.97 -0.86
C PRO A 275 -9.40 -30.20 0.02
N ASP A 276 -10.37 -30.63 0.83
CA ASP A 276 -10.30 -31.79 1.73
C ASP A 276 -10.60 -33.14 1.05
N GLU A 277 -11.17 -33.15 -0.15
CA GLU A 277 -11.46 -34.35 -0.94
C GLU A 277 -10.22 -34.85 -1.71
N ILE A 278 -9.22 -33.99 -1.87
CA ILE A 278 -7.96 -34.32 -2.54
C ILE A 278 -6.93 -34.78 -1.51
N LYS A 279 -6.42 -36.00 -1.67
CA LYS A 279 -5.39 -36.58 -0.80
C LYS A 279 -4.02 -35.97 -1.03
#